data_AF-A0AAW9QCA5-F1
#
_entry.id   AF-A0AAW9QCA5-F1
#
_cell.length_a   1.000
_cell.length_b   1.000
_cell.length_c   1.000
_cell.angle_alpha   90.00
_cell.angle_beta   90.00
_cell.angle_gamma   90.00
#
_symmetry.space_group_name_H-M   'P 1'
#
loop_
_entity.id
_entity.type
_entity.pdbx_description
1 polymer ?
#
loop_
_entity_poly.entity_id
_entity_poly.type
_entity_poly.pdbx_seq_one_letter_code
_entity_poly.pdbx_strand_id
1 'polypeptide(L)'
;PKARRTTALRRFPVALDEDDAWGGGPFQNGTSHLLAMFDTLYGFACSGLGGAINLQRFNPITDRCLSDAPPRSYMVHAARRLAFLIRTIRDASPHETINVVSHSQGTMVAGLAMLFLQEQGVRGPEALFLCNSPWSLNEPDLLEAVQYGANDQVVSRAARLATLREVALVLAQAARHPAAASMADITRQCLCTRARDAYLGRAEHGRLYVYANPHDRVMGAEVLRSIGWRGLTSVEQQKVAGNVVLRMCAENIELGRGGYVYTMSARAFGIMRDDSGKDTGQVREDFWYPSSERLPVFGPLYAPPTANEAEVYIGAPSLPWYIDAALRADVE
;
A
#
# COMPACT_ATOMS: atom_id res chain seq x y z
N PRO A 1 -24.15 39.01 22.42
CA PRO A 1 -23.54 39.14 21.08
C PRO A 1 -22.11 38.56 21.06
N LYS A 2 -21.99 37.25 20.84
CA LYS A 2 -20.75 36.58 20.45
C LYS A 2 -21.06 35.82 19.17
N ALA A 3 -20.48 36.29 18.08
CA ALA A 3 -20.69 35.75 16.73
C ALA A 3 -20.24 34.28 16.69
N ARG A 4 -21.16 33.38 16.30
CA ARG A 4 -20.85 32.02 15.87
C ARG A 4 -19.97 32.12 14.63
N ARG A 5 -18.68 31.76 14.75
CA ARG A 5 -17.84 31.42 13.60
C ARG A 5 -18.42 30.15 12.98
N THR A 6 -19.17 30.30 11.90
CA THR A 6 -19.61 29.21 11.03
C THR A 6 -18.39 28.72 10.24
N THR A 7 -17.89 27.54 10.58
CA THR A 7 -16.88 26.81 9.81
C THR A 7 -17.48 26.40 8.46
N ALA A 8 -16.92 26.95 7.38
CA ALA A 8 -17.34 26.73 5.99
C ALA A 8 -17.15 25.29 5.47
N LEU A 9 -16.63 24.37 6.29
CA LEU A 9 -16.31 22.99 5.93
C LEU A 9 -17.49 22.00 5.99
N ARG A 10 -18.67 22.40 6.50
CA ARG A 10 -19.87 21.53 6.53
C ARG A 10 -20.75 21.60 5.29
N ARG A 11 -20.37 22.36 4.25
CA ARG A 11 -21.16 22.49 3.00
C ARG A 11 -20.92 21.39 1.97
N PHE A 12 -20.00 20.47 2.23
CA PHE A 12 -19.75 19.31 1.39
C PHE A 12 -19.68 18.07 2.30
N PRO A 13 -20.76 17.27 2.40
CA PRO A 13 -20.68 16.02 3.12
C PRO A 13 -19.86 15.04 2.27
N VAL A 14 -18.54 15.05 2.46
CA VAL A 14 -17.71 13.87 2.19
C VAL A 14 -17.63 13.10 3.50
N ALA A 15 -18.77 12.69 4.02
CA ALA A 15 -18.83 11.63 5.00
C ALA A 15 -19.09 10.36 4.19
N LEU A 16 -18.19 9.38 4.31
CA LEU A 16 -18.50 8.01 3.92
C LEU A 16 -19.77 7.64 4.69
N ASP A 17 -20.88 7.50 3.97
CA ASP A 17 -22.10 6.91 4.52
C ASP A 17 -21.74 5.47 4.93
N GLU A 18 -21.87 5.11 6.20
CA GLU A 18 -21.54 3.75 6.66
C GLU A 18 -22.60 2.73 6.19
N ASP A 19 -23.83 3.18 5.91
CA ASP A 19 -24.95 2.34 5.49
C ASP A 19 -24.94 2.10 3.96
N ASP A 20 -24.35 3.03 3.19
CA ASP A 20 -24.13 2.95 1.73
C ASP A 20 -22.63 2.93 1.35
N ALA A 21 -21.74 2.68 2.32
CA ALA A 21 -20.32 2.53 2.07
C ALA A 21 -20.13 1.37 1.10
N TRP A 22 -19.34 1.59 0.05
CA TRP A 22 -18.90 0.52 -0.82
C TRP A 22 -18.11 -0.51 0.00
N GLY A 23 -18.80 -1.53 0.52
CA GLY A 23 -18.17 -2.70 1.10
C GLY A 23 -17.28 -3.27 0.02
N GLY A 24 -15.97 -3.20 0.22
CA GLY A 24 -14.97 -3.48 -0.80
C GLY A 24 -15.28 -4.75 -1.60
N GLY A 25 -14.86 -4.78 -2.86
CA GLY A 25 -14.92 -5.95 -3.72
C GLY A 25 -13.76 -5.92 -4.70
N PRO A 26 -13.60 -6.95 -5.55
CA PRO A 26 -12.52 -6.98 -6.52
C PRO A 26 -12.61 -5.72 -7.38
N PHE A 27 -11.62 -4.83 -7.26
CA PHE A 27 -11.40 -3.81 -8.26
C PHE A 27 -10.94 -4.56 -9.50
N GLN A 28 -11.91 -4.99 -10.31
CA GLN A 28 -11.69 -5.98 -11.39
C GLN A 28 -10.56 -5.57 -12.31
N ASN A 29 -10.47 -4.28 -12.62
CA ASN A 29 -9.43 -3.75 -13.48
C ASN A 29 -8.11 -3.41 -12.77
N GLY A 30 -7.93 -3.88 -11.54
CA GLY A 30 -6.71 -3.70 -10.77
C GLY A 30 -5.51 -4.40 -11.40
N THR A 31 -4.34 -4.04 -10.92
CA THR A 31 -3.07 -4.66 -11.32
C THR A 31 -2.08 -4.68 -10.17
N SER A 32 -1.26 -5.73 -10.15
CA SER A 32 -0.18 -5.99 -9.20
C SER A 32 1.21 -5.57 -9.70
N HIS A 33 1.33 -5.07 -10.94
CA HIS A 33 2.57 -4.55 -11.50
C HIS A 33 2.33 -3.37 -12.46
N LEU A 34 3.32 -2.47 -12.58
CA LEU A 34 3.16 -1.23 -13.33
C LEU A 34 3.02 -1.43 -14.84
N LEU A 35 3.64 -2.46 -15.42
CA LEU A 35 3.59 -2.71 -16.87
C LEU A 35 2.16 -2.88 -17.38
N ALA A 36 1.28 -3.55 -16.63
CA ALA A 36 -0.10 -3.75 -17.06
C ALA A 36 -0.91 -2.45 -17.16
N MET A 37 -0.47 -1.35 -16.53
CA MET A 37 -1.10 -0.04 -16.68
C MET A 37 -0.94 0.51 -18.11
N PHE A 38 0.09 0.07 -18.83
CA PHE A 38 0.39 0.51 -20.20
C PHE A 38 -0.34 -0.30 -21.28
N ASP A 39 -1.19 -1.26 -20.90
CA ASP A 39 -2.07 -1.92 -21.88
C ASP A 39 -3.06 -0.90 -22.46
N THR A 40 -3.04 -0.78 -23.79
CA THR A 40 -3.92 0.14 -24.54
C THR A 40 -5.07 -0.59 -25.23
N LEU A 41 -5.05 -1.93 -25.25
CA LEU A 41 -6.00 -2.75 -25.97
C LEU A 41 -6.90 -3.55 -25.03
N TYR A 42 -6.39 -3.95 -23.86
CA TYR A 42 -7.07 -4.85 -22.96
C TYR A 42 -7.00 -4.40 -21.49
N GLY A 43 -8.08 -4.63 -20.76
CA GLY A 43 -8.15 -4.48 -19.31
C GLY A 43 -8.15 -5.84 -18.60
N PHE A 44 -8.94 -5.95 -17.55
CA PHE A 44 -9.35 -7.26 -17.04
C PHE A 44 -10.30 -7.94 -18.02
N ALA A 45 -10.05 -9.21 -18.30
CA ALA A 45 -10.96 -10.05 -19.08
C ALA A 45 -11.47 -11.17 -18.17
N CYS A 46 -12.79 -11.33 -18.11
CA CYS A 46 -13.43 -12.43 -17.42
C CYS A 46 -13.15 -13.76 -18.13
N SER A 47 -12.90 -13.72 -19.44
CA SER A 47 -12.43 -14.86 -20.22
C SER A 47 -10.90 -14.85 -20.38
N GLY A 48 -10.22 -15.77 -19.70
CA GLY A 48 -8.78 -15.99 -19.82
C GLY A 48 -8.40 -17.00 -20.93
N LEU A 49 -7.13 -17.00 -21.34
CA LEU A 49 -6.56 -17.94 -22.31
C LEU A 49 -7.36 -18.05 -23.63
N GLY A 50 -7.70 -16.92 -24.24
CA GLY A 50 -8.44 -16.88 -25.51
C GLY A 50 -9.88 -17.39 -25.44
N GLY A 51 -10.51 -17.37 -24.25
CA GLY A 51 -11.89 -17.83 -24.06
C GLY A 51 -12.02 -19.21 -23.41
N ALA A 52 -10.92 -19.94 -23.23
CA ALA A 52 -10.94 -21.30 -22.69
C ALA A 52 -11.30 -21.35 -21.18
N ILE A 53 -11.05 -20.28 -20.44
CA ILE A 53 -11.28 -20.21 -18.99
C ILE A 53 -12.18 -19.03 -18.67
N ASN A 54 -13.33 -19.26 -18.03
CA ASN A 54 -14.19 -18.20 -17.52
C ASN A 54 -13.96 -18.01 -16.01
N LEU A 55 -13.35 -16.87 -15.65
CA LEU A 55 -13.00 -16.52 -14.27
C LEU A 55 -14.23 -16.27 -13.38
N GLN A 56 -15.38 -15.87 -13.94
CA GLN A 56 -16.63 -15.72 -13.16
C GLN A 56 -17.08 -17.04 -12.53
N ARG A 57 -16.79 -18.19 -13.17
CA ARG A 57 -17.10 -19.52 -12.58
C ARG A 57 -16.31 -19.82 -11.30
N PHE A 58 -15.31 -19.00 -11.02
CA PHE A 58 -14.42 -19.13 -9.87
C PHE A 58 -14.50 -17.90 -8.94
N ASN A 59 -15.48 -17.03 -9.15
CA ASN A 59 -15.67 -15.86 -8.31
C ASN A 59 -16.37 -16.27 -7.00
N PRO A 60 -15.69 -16.11 -5.84
CA PRO A 60 -16.26 -16.45 -4.52
C PRO A 60 -17.41 -15.52 -4.10
N ILE A 61 -17.46 -14.32 -4.67
CA ILE A 61 -18.39 -13.25 -4.28
C ILE A 61 -19.62 -13.37 -5.17
N THR A 62 -20.65 -14.03 -4.63
CA THR A 62 -21.89 -14.38 -5.35
C THR A 62 -22.78 -13.19 -5.69
N ASP A 63 -22.63 -12.06 -4.98
CA ASP A 63 -23.37 -10.81 -5.22
C ASP A 63 -22.72 -9.91 -6.29
N ARG A 64 -21.59 -10.30 -6.88
CA ARG A 64 -20.86 -9.47 -7.86
C ARG A 64 -20.38 -10.28 -9.05
N CYS A 65 -20.61 -9.79 -10.28
CA CYS A 65 -20.12 -10.46 -11.49
C CYS A 65 -18.80 -9.84 -11.98
N LEU A 66 -17.78 -10.68 -12.18
CA LEU A 66 -16.59 -10.41 -12.99
C LEU A 66 -17.02 -10.11 -14.42
N SER A 67 -16.83 -8.85 -14.82
CA SER A 67 -17.12 -8.37 -16.16
C SER A 67 -15.83 -7.87 -16.80
N ASP A 68 -15.78 -7.91 -18.13
CA ASP A 68 -14.64 -7.34 -18.86
C ASP A 68 -14.50 -5.85 -18.55
N ALA A 69 -13.26 -5.39 -18.46
CA ALA A 69 -12.92 -4.03 -18.11
C ALA A 69 -12.16 -3.34 -19.25
N PRO A 70 -12.27 -2.00 -19.37
CA PRO A 70 -11.56 -1.25 -20.40
C PRO A 70 -10.03 -1.29 -20.18
N PRO A 71 -9.22 -0.91 -21.18
CA PRO A 71 -7.76 -0.80 -21.05
C PRO A 71 -7.33 0.02 -19.82
N ARG A 72 -6.20 -0.35 -19.21
CA ARG A 72 -5.72 0.25 -17.95
C ARG A 72 -4.98 1.58 -18.12
N SER A 73 -4.84 2.09 -19.33
CA SER A 73 -4.12 3.33 -19.67
C SER A 73 -4.59 4.58 -18.89
N TYR A 74 -5.83 4.60 -18.40
CA TYR A 74 -6.31 5.67 -17.51
C TYR A 74 -5.48 5.78 -16.22
N MET A 75 -4.91 4.67 -15.73
CA MET A 75 -4.01 4.70 -14.56
C MET A 75 -2.67 5.39 -14.89
N VAL A 76 -2.17 5.25 -16.12
CA VAL A 76 -0.99 5.98 -16.60
C VAL A 76 -1.28 7.48 -16.65
N HIS A 77 -2.45 7.87 -17.16
CA HIS A 77 -2.88 9.27 -17.13
C HIS A 77 -3.01 9.81 -15.70
N ALA A 78 -3.55 9.03 -14.78
CA ALA A 78 -3.61 9.40 -13.36
C ALA A 78 -2.21 9.60 -12.75
N ALA A 79 -1.26 8.71 -13.05
CA ALA A 79 0.12 8.82 -12.58
C ALA A 79 0.82 10.06 -13.15
N ARG A 80 0.62 10.37 -14.44
CA ARG A 80 1.13 11.61 -15.07
C ARG A 80 0.55 12.86 -14.43
N ARG A 81 -0.75 12.86 -14.09
CA ARG A 81 -1.40 13.98 -13.39
C ARG A 81 -0.82 14.18 -11.99
N LEU A 82 -0.56 13.11 -11.25
CA LEU A 82 0.09 13.19 -9.94
C LEU A 82 1.53 13.73 -10.06
N ALA A 83 2.32 13.24 -11.03
CA ALA A 83 3.65 13.78 -11.30
C ALA A 83 3.59 15.27 -11.67
N PHE A 84 2.63 15.68 -12.50
CA PHE A 84 2.42 17.07 -12.88
C PHE A 84 2.04 17.96 -11.68
N LEU A 85 1.21 17.46 -10.77
CA LEU A 85 0.87 18.17 -9.53
C LEU A 85 2.12 18.39 -8.67
N ILE A 86 2.93 17.34 -8.45
CA ILE A 86 4.17 17.44 -7.68
C ILE A 86 5.11 18.44 -8.34
N ARG A 87 5.30 18.37 -9.65
CA ARG A 87 6.08 19.35 -10.41
C ARG A 87 5.57 20.77 -10.22
N THR A 88 4.26 20.99 -10.32
CA THR A 88 3.66 22.32 -10.13
C THR A 88 3.96 22.87 -8.74
N ILE A 89 3.89 22.03 -7.70
CA ILE A 89 4.28 22.42 -6.34
C ILE A 89 5.77 22.75 -6.27
N ARG A 90 6.64 21.97 -6.93
CA ARG A 90 8.10 22.24 -6.97
C ARG A 90 8.44 23.52 -7.71
N ASP A 91 7.74 23.83 -8.80
CA ASP A 91 7.95 25.05 -9.59
C ASP A 91 7.54 26.30 -8.79
N ALA A 92 6.47 26.22 -8.00
CA ALA A 92 6.02 27.30 -7.12
C ALA A 92 6.82 27.40 -5.80
N SER A 93 7.16 26.26 -5.20
CA SER A 93 7.83 26.13 -3.91
C SER A 93 8.93 25.06 -3.97
N PRO A 94 10.13 25.40 -4.48
CA PRO A 94 11.22 24.44 -4.66
C PRO A 94 11.69 23.73 -3.38
N HIS A 95 11.50 24.34 -2.20
CA HIS A 95 11.92 23.82 -0.91
C HIS A 95 10.78 23.19 -0.09
N GLU A 96 9.58 23.07 -0.67
CA GLU A 96 8.44 22.49 0.05
C GLU A 96 8.72 21.05 0.46
N THR A 97 8.11 20.57 1.55
CA THR A 97 8.15 19.13 1.88
C THR A 97 6.87 18.48 1.37
N ILE A 98 6.98 17.42 0.57
CA ILE A 98 5.83 16.70 0.02
C ILE A 98 5.87 15.27 0.52
N ASN A 99 4.77 14.84 1.14
CA ASN A 99 4.52 13.45 1.52
C ASN A 99 3.32 12.95 0.72
N VAL A 100 3.46 11.80 0.07
CA VAL A 100 2.37 11.17 -0.70
C VAL A 100 1.87 9.96 0.07
N VAL A 101 0.61 10.00 0.50
CA VAL A 101 -0.07 8.85 1.11
C VAL A 101 -1.01 8.23 0.09
N SER A 102 -0.85 6.93 -0.14
CA SER A 102 -1.61 6.19 -1.14
C SER A 102 -2.11 4.86 -0.59
N HIS A 103 -3.23 4.38 -1.10
CA HIS A 103 -3.90 3.18 -0.62
C HIS A 103 -4.35 2.28 -1.78
N SER A 104 -4.25 0.96 -1.61
CA SER A 104 -4.72 -0.04 -2.58
C SER A 104 -4.21 0.25 -4.00
N GLN A 105 -5.03 0.23 -5.04
CA GLN A 105 -4.61 0.51 -6.42
C GLN A 105 -3.92 1.88 -6.60
N GLY A 106 -4.22 2.85 -5.74
CA GLY A 106 -3.58 4.17 -5.73
C GLY A 106 -2.06 4.10 -5.46
N THR A 107 -1.58 3.04 -4.80
CA THR A 107 -0.14 2.82 -4.58
C THR A 107 0.60 2.57 -5.89
N MET A 108 -0.03 1.87 -6.85
CA MET A 108 0.53 1.61 -8.17
C MET A 108 0.63 2.91 -8.97
N VAL A 109 -0.42 3.74 -8.90
CA VAL A 109 -0.44 5.08 -9.51
C VAL A 109 0.66 5.97 -8.92
N ALA A 110 0.81 5.97 -7.60
CA ALA A 110 1.84 6.74 -6.91
C ALA A 110 3.25 6.25 -7.26
N GLY A 111 3.48 4.93 -7.28
CA GLY A 111 4.75 4.34 -7.69
C GLY A 111 5.14 4.73 -9.13
N LEU A 112 4.20 4.62 -10.08
CA LEU A 112 4.45 5.05 -11.46
C LEU A 112 4.73 6.56 -11.57
N ALA A 113 4.03 7.39 -10.78
CA ALA A 113 4.28 8.82 -10.75
C ALA A 113 5.72 9.15 -10.31
N MET A 114 6.32 8.37 -9.40
CA MET A 114 7.72 8.56 -9.01
C MET A 114 8.67 8.34 -10.20
N LEU A 115 8.42 7.31 -11.00
CA LEU A 115 9.22 7.03 -12.19
C LEU A 115 9.06 8.13 -13.26
N PHE A 116 7.85 8.68 -13.43
CA PHE A 116 7.67 9.85 -14.31
C PHE A 116 8.39 11.10 -13.81
N LEU A 117 8.45 11.34 -12.50
CA LEU A 117 9.23 12.45 -11.94
C LEU A 117 10.72 12.27 -12.22
N GLN A 118 11.23 11.05 -12.03
CA GLN A 118 12.61 10.70 -12.35
C GLN A 118 12.94 10.93 -13.83
N GLU A 119 12.08 10.44 -14.73
CA GLU A 119 12.22 10.64 -16.18
C GLU A 119 12.26 12.14 -16.55
N GLN A 120 11.44 12.95 -15.90
CA GLN A 120 11.36 14.40 -16.13
C GLN A 120 12.46 15.20 -15.43
N GLY A 121 13.34 14.56 -14.64
CA GLY A 121 14.35 15.24 -13.84
C GLY A 121 13.76 16.10 -12.71
N VAL A 122 12.52 15.85 -12.29
CA VAL A 122 11.84 16.58 -11.22
C VAL A 122 12.12 15.89 -9.88
N ARG A 123 12.46 16.67 -8.85
CA ARG A 123 12.66 16.14 -7.49
C ARG A 123 11.38 15.45 -7.00
N GLY A 124 11.51 14.18 -6.61
CA GLY A 124 10.46 13.40 -5.96
C GLY A 124 9.97 13.98 -4.61
N PRO A 125 8.93 13.39 -4.02
CA PRO A 125 8.50 13.70 -2.67
C PRO A 125 9.51 13.22 -1.62
N GLU A 126 9.44 13.79 -0.43
CA GLU A 126 10.28 13.41 0.71
C GLU A 126 9.79 12.11 1.37
N ALA A 127 8.53 11.73 1.23
CA ALA A 127 8.08 10.38 1.60
C ALA A 127 6.94 9.87 0.71
N LEU A 128 6.89 8.55 0.55
CA LEU A 128 5.79 7.84 -0.09
C LEU A 128 5.30 6.72 0.82
N PHE A 129 3.99 6.65 1.03
CA PHE A 129 3.34 5.61 1.83
C PHE A 129 2.49 4.75 0.91
N LEU A 130 2.82 3.46 0.85
CA LEU A 130 2.10 2.43 0.12
C LEU A 130 1.28 1.61 1.12
N CYS A 131 0.02 2.01 1.34
CA CYS A 131 -0.89 1.33 2.26
C CYS A 131 -1.66 0.24 1.52
N ASN A 132 -1.56 -1.01 2.00
CA ASN A 132 -2.31 -2.14 1.45
C ASN A 132 -2.10 -2.28 -0.07
N SER A 133 -0.85 -2.13 -0.50
CA SER A 133 -0.48 -2.10 -1.92
C SER A 133 -0.68 -3.46 -2.60
N PRO A 134 -1.36 -3.56 -3.75
CA PRO A 134 -1.50 -4.80 -4.52
C PRO A 134 -0.22 -5.22 -5.24
N TRP A 135 0.87 -4.46 -5.09
CA TRP A 135 2.17 -4.76 -5.70
C TRP A 135 2.64 -6.17 -5.31
N SER A 136 2.71 -7.07 -6.29
CA SER A 136 3.11 -8.45 -6.06
C SER A 136 4.62 -8.61 -6.20
N LEU A 137 5.21 -9.47 -5.37
CA LEU A 137 6.61 -9.91 -5.48
C LEU A 137 6.69 -11.43 -5.60
N ASN A 138 5.64 -12.06 -6.14
CA ASN A 138 5.64 -13.50 -6.44
C ASN A 138 6.23 -13.73 -7.83
N GLU A 139 6.72 -14.95 -8.04
CA GLU A 139 6.92 -15.41 -9.41
C GLU A 139 5.56 -15.57 -10.10
N PRO A 140 5.48 -15.25 -11.41
CA PRO A 140 4.26 -15.48 -12.15
C PRO A 140 3.82 -16.95 -12.08
N ASP A 141 2.57 -17.17 -11.71
CA ASP A 141 1.95 -18.49 -11.72
C ASP A 141 1.07 -18.70 -12.96
N LEU A 142 0.39 -19.84 -13.02
CA LEU A 142 -0.51 -20.17 -14.11
C LEU A 142 -1.66 -19.16 -14.23
N LEU A 143 -2.18 -18.65 -13.12
CA LEU A 143 -3.33 -17.75 -13.13
C LEU A 143 -2.94 -16.35 -13.63
N GLU A 144 -1.75 -15.89 -13.25
CA GLU A 144 -1.14 -14.69 -13.83
C GLU A 144 -0.88 -14.84 -15.32
N ALA A 145 -0.36 -16.01 -15.75
CA ALA A 145 -0.16 -16.30 -17.18
C ALA A 145 -1.49 -16.31 -17.95
N VAL A 146 -2.58 -16.81 -17.36
CA VAL A 146 -3.92 -16.77 -17.94
C VAL A 146 -4.44 -15.33 -18.07
N GLN A 147 -4.15 -14.47 -17.10
CA GLN A 147 -4.63 -13.08 -17.05
C GLN A 147 -3.81 -12.12 -17.92
N TYR A 148 -2.49 -12.29 -18.00
CA TYR A 148 -1.56 -11.34 -18.62
C TYR A 148 -0.76 -11.91 -19.80
N GLY A 149 -0.74 -13.23 -19.98
CA GLY A 149 0.11 -13.92 -20.96
C GLY A 149 -0.24 -13.63 -22.41
N ALA A 150 -1.51 -13.41 -22.72
CA ALA A 150 -1.94 -13.08 -24.09
C ALA A 150 -1.43 -11.70 -24.57
N ASN A 151 -0.99 -10.83 -23.64
CA ASN A 151 -0.60 -9.45 -23.93
C ASN A 151 0.91 -9.22 -23.70
N ASP A 152 1.71 -10.27 -23.54
CA ASP A 152 3.14 -10.20 -23.17
C ASP A 152 3.39 -9.39 -21.87
N GLN A 153 2.43 -9.40 -20.94
CA GLN A 153 2.48 -8.63 -19.70
C GLN A 153 2.85 -9.45 -18.46
N VAL A 154 3.31 -10.68 -18.64
CA VAL A 154 3.81 -11.50 -17.54
C VAL A 154 5.17 -10.97 -17.10
N VAL A 155 5.28 -10.55 -15.84
CA VAL A 155 6.49 -9.88 -15.32
C VAL A 155 7.13 -10.72 -14.23
N SER A 156 8.39 -11.09 -14.41
CA SER A 156 9.15 -11.86 -13.41
C SER A 156 9.24 -11.16 -12.06
N ARG A 157 9.39 -11.93 -10.98
CA ARG A 157 9.62 -11.38 -9.64
C ARG A 157 10.82 -10.43 -9.60
N ALA A 158 11.89 -10.79 -10.30
CA ALA A 158 13.11 -9.98 -10.36
C ALA A 158 12.85 -8.58 -10.95
N ALA A 159 12.06 -8.50 -12.04
CA ALA A 159 11.70 -7.24 -12.66
C ALA A 159 10.76 -6.40 -11.77
N ARG A 160 9.80 -7.04 -11.08
CA ARG A 160 8.92 -6.36 -10.11
C ARG A 160 9.70 -5.75 -8.94
N LEU A 161 10.65 -6.50 -8.42
CA LEU A 161 11.53 -6.07 -7.32
C LEU A 161 12.47 -4.94 -7.76
N ALA A 162 13.05 -5.05 -8.96
CA ALA A 162 13.86 -3.99 -9.56
C ALA A 162 13.06 -2.70 -9.74
N THR A 163 11.82 -2.80 -10.20
CA THR A 163 10.93 -1.64 -10.35
C THR A 163 10.62 -0.97 -9.01
N LEU A 164 10.33 -1.76 -7.97
CA LEU A 164 10.10 -1.24 -6.62
C LEU A 164 11.35 -0.56 -6.05
N ARG A 165 12.52 -1.12 -6.33
CA ARG A 165 13.82 -0.53 -5.98
C ARG A 165 14.01 0.83 -6.66
N GLU A 166 13.71 0.95 -7.96
CA GLU A 166 13.81 2.23 -8.68
C GLU A 166 12.87 3.28 -8.07
N VAL A 167 11.63 2.92 -7.76
CA VAL A 167 10.70 3.82 -7.03
C VAL A 167 11.34 4.30 -5.73
N ALA A 168 11.87 3.39 -4.91
CA ALA A 168 12.54 3.75 -3.66
C ALA A 168 13.76 4.66 -3.87
N LEU A 169 14.52 4.47 -4.95
CA LEU A 169 15.67 5.32 -5.28
C LEU A 169 15.27 6.76 -5.61
N VAL A 170 14.10 6.98 -6.23
CA VAL A 170 13.57 8.34 -6.46
C VAL A 170 13.41 9.10 -5.15
N LEU A 171 12.83 8.46 -4.12
CA LEU A 171 12.67 9.05 -2.79
C LEU A 171 14.04 9.32 -2.15
N ALA A 172 14.96 8.35 -2.22
CA ALA A 172 16.30 8.50 -1.68
C ALA A 172 17.09 9.64 -2.34
N GLN A 173 16.87 9.90 -3.62
CA GLN A 173 17.45 11.03 -4.35
C GLN A 173 16.80 12.35 -3.92
N ALA A 174 15.47 12.38 -3.74
CA ALA A 174 14.76 13.57 -3.28
C ALA A 174 15.31 14.08 -1.94
N ALA A 175 15.58 13.19 -0.98
CA ALA A 175 16.19 13.56 0.29
C ALA A 175 17.62 14.11 0.19
N ARG A 176 18.36 13.80 -0.88
CA ARG A 176 19.74 14.27 -1.09
C ARG A 176 19.83 15.44 -2.06
N HIS A 177 18.71 15.87 -2.62
CA HIS A 177 18.67 16.92 -3.62
C HIS A 177 19.09 18.27 -3.02
N PRO A 178 19.85 19.12 -3.75
CA PRO A 178 20.31 20.41 -3.24
C PRO A 178 19.18 21.35 -2.78
N ALA A 179 18.05 21.32 -3.48
CA ALA A 179 16.86 22.09 -3.12
C ALA A 179 15.96 21.44 -2.05
N ALA A 180 16.33 20.29 -1.48
CA ALA A 180 15.57 19.70 -0.37
C ALA A 180 15.50 20.67 0.82
N ALA A 181 14.38 20.67 1.54
CA ALA A 181 14.16 21.57 2.68
C ALA A 181 15.32 21.49 3.69
N SER A 182 15.88 22.64 4.05
CA SER A 182 16.85 22.72 5.15
C SER A 182 16.13 22.58 6.50
N MET A 183 16.87 22.30 7.58
CA MET A 183 16.27 22.32 8.92
C MET A 183 15.64 23.68 9.26
N ALA A 184 16.25 24.78 8.80
CA ALA A 184 15.67 26.11 8.98
C ALA A 184 14.34 26.27 8.21
N ASP A 185 14.24 25.72 7.01
CA ASP A 185 12.99 25.74 6.24
C ASP A 185 11.91 24.91 6.91
N ILE A 186 12.26 23.70 7.37
CA ILE A 186 11.36 22.82 8.14
C ILE A 186 10.84 23.54 9.39
N THR A 187 11.73 24.20 10.15
CA THR A 187 11.33 24.98 11.33
C THR A 187 10.39 26.14 10.97
N ARG A 188 10.61 26.84 9.84
CA ARG A 188 9.74 27.93 9.38
C ARG A 188 8.39 27.43 8.84
N GLN A 189 8.37 26.27 8.19
CA GLN A 189 7.15 25.61 7.68
C GLN A 189 6.32 24.99 8.81
N CYS A 190 6.91 24.79 9.98
CA CYS A 190 6.22 24.22 11.12
C CYS A 190 5.19 25.21 11.68
N LEU A 191 3.93 25.01 11.32
CA LEU A 191 2.81 25.86 11.76
C LEU A 191 2.24 25.45 13.15
N CYS A 192 2.73 24.41 13.85
CA CYS A 192 2.04 23.85 15.03
C CYS A 192 2.95 23.31 16.16
N THR A 193 2.64 23.76 17.40
CA THR A 193 2.98 23.31 18.77
C THR A 193 4.42 22.84 19.10
N ARG A 194 5.06 23.53 20.07
CA ARG A 194 6.40 23.25 20.63
C ARG A 194 6.62 21.77 21.05
N ALA A 195 5.56 21.05 21.37
CA ALA A 195 5.60 19.61 21.68
C ALA A 195 6.05 18.75 20.50
N ARG A 196 5.90 19.24 19.26
CA ARG A 196 6.26 18.51 18.02
C ARG A 196 7.67 18.84 17.51
N ASP A 197 8.34 19.83 18.09
CA ASP A 197 9.67 20.29 17.66
C ASP A 197 10.71 19.16 17.66
N ALA A 198 10.64 18.25 18.64
CA ALA A 198 11.54 17.10 18.73
C ALA A 198 11.39 16.09 17.58
N TYR A 199 10.27 16.12 16.87
CA TYR A 199 9.96 15.24 15.74
C TYR A 199 10.20 15.89 14.38
N LEU A 200 10.60 17.17 14.35
CA LEU A 200 11.03 17.84 13.14
C LEU A 200 12.44 17.41 12.79
N GLY A 201 12.58 16.58 11.76
CA GLY A 201 13.89 16.10 11.35
C GLY A 201 13.90 15.52 9.95
N ARG A 202 15.06 15.62 9.31
CA ARG A 202 15.31 15.05 7.98
C ARG A 202 15.54 13.53 7.99
N ALA A 203 15.59 12.90 9.16
CA ALA A 203 15.85 11.46 9.29
C ALA A 203 14.78 10.58 8.59
N GLU A 204 13.55 11.10 8.50
CA GLU A 204 12.42 10.45 7.84
C GLU A 204 12.30 10.86 6.35
N HIS A 205 13.15 11.75 5.85
CA HIS A 205 13.14 12.11 4.43
C HIS A 205 13.73 10.99 3.58
N GLY A 206 13.17 10.87 2.38
CA GLY A 206 13.52 9.88 1.37
C GLY A 206 13.06 8.49 1.69
N ARG A 207 12.05 8.31 2.55
CA ARG A 207 11.55 6.99 2.95
C ARG A 207 10.40 6.52 2.06
N LEU A 208 10.44 5.23 1.72
CA LEU A 208 9.30 4.52 1.14
C LEU A 208 8.70 3.63 2.23
N TYR A 209 7.54 4.00 2.76
CA TYR A 209 6.85 3.21 3.76
C TYR A 209 5.91 2.22 3.09
N VAL A 210 6.02 0.95 3.44
CA VAL A 210 5.06 -0.09 3.09
C VAL A 210 4.25 -0.40 4.34
N TYR A 211 2.94 -0.17 4.27
CA TYR A 211 2.01 -0.51 5.33
C TYR A 211 1.27 -1.78 4.90
N ALA A 212 1.55 -2.86 5.62
CA ALA A 212 0.97 -4.17 5.37
C ALA A 212 -0.09 -4.52 6.41
N ASN A 213 -1.10 -5.28 6.00
CA ASN A 213 -2.12 -5.85 6.87
C ASN A 213 -2.32 -7.34 6.51
N PRO A 214 -1.97 -8.26 7.40
CA PRO A 214 -2.05 -9.69 7.14
C PRO A 214 -3.51 -10.21 7.17
N HIS A 215 -4.46 -9.41 7.66
CA HIS A 215 -5.90 -9.69 7.63
C HIS A 215 -6.58 -9.26 6.33
N ASP A 216 -5.88 -8.52 5.47
CA ASP A 216 -6.41 -8.05 4.21
C ASP A 216 -6.52 -9.23 3.22
N ARG A 217 -7.71 -9.83 3.18
CA ARG A 217 -8.01 -10.96 2.28
C ARG A 217 -7.86 -10.58 0.82
N VAL A 218 -8.24 -9.36 0.43
CA VAL A 218 -8.14 -8.91 -0.96
C VAL A 218 -6.67 -8.90 -1.37
N MET A 219 -5.81 -8.29 -0.55
CA MET A 219 -4.37 -8.20 -0.82
C MET A 219 -3.64 -9.54 -0.66
N GLY A 220 -4.21 -10.48 0.11
CA GLY A 220 -3.71 -11.83 0.32
C GLY A 220 -4.30 -12.90 -0.60
N ALA A 221 -5.15 -12.54 -1.57
CA ALA A 221 -5.62 -13.47 -2.60
C ALA A 221 -4.43 -14.08 -3.35
N GLU A 222 -4.52 -15.34 -3.77
CA GLU A 222 -3.41 -16.11 -4.34
C GLU A 222 -2.76 -15.38 -5.53
N VAL A 223 -3.60 -14.81 -6.39
CA VAL A 223 -3.22 -14.00 -7.55
C VAL A 223 -2.41 -12.74 -7.24
N LEU A 224 -2.47 -12.27 -6.01
CA LEU A 224 -1.76 -11.07 -5.56
C LEU A 224 -0.63 -11.43 -4.61
N ARG A 225 -0.96 -12.05 -3.46
CA ARG A 225 -0.13 -12.21 -2.25
C ARG A 225 0.86 -11.06 -2.09
N SER A 226 0.28 -9.87 -2.09
CA SER A 226 0.98 -8.61 -2.33
C SER A 226 1.77 -8.14 -1.11
N ILE A 227 2.64 -7.15 -1.32
CA ILE A 227 3.35 -6.48 -0.21
C ILE A 227 2.38 -5.76 0.75
N GLY A 228 1.16 -5.44 0.31
CA GLY A 228 0.11 -4.89 1.16
C GLY A 228 -0.47 -5.90 2.15
N TRP A 229 -0.30 -7.19 1.90
CA TRP A 229 -0.73 -8.26 2.80
C TRP A 229 0.41 -8.74 3.69
N ARG A 230 1.47 -9.25 3.07
CA ARG A 230 2.60 -9.88 3.79
C ARG A 230 3.77 -8.95 4.09
N GLY A 231 3.81 -7.75 3.50
CA GLY A 231 5.01 -6.91 3.53
C GLY A 231 6.14 -7.46 2.67
N LEU A 232 7.38 -7.14 3.05
CA LEU A 232 8.60 -7.64 2.40
C LEU A 232 9.34 -8.57 3.36
N THR A 233 9.76 -9.73 2.85
CA THR A 233 10.66 -10.64 3.58
C THR A 233 12.02 -9.99 3.78
N SER A 234 12.81 -10.45 4.76
CA SER A 234 14.16 -9.92 5.02
C SER A 234 15.06 -9.97 3.77
N VAL A 235 14.93 -11.02 2.95
CA VAL A 235 15.68 -11.16 1.69
C VAL A 235 15.23 -10.14 0.64
N GLU A 236 13.92 -9.84 0.57
CA GLU A 236 13.40 -8.81 -0.34
C GLU A 236 13.80 -7.41 0.12
N GLN A 237 13.76 -7.14 1.43
CA GLN A 237 14.20 -5.87 2.04
C GLN A 237 15.68 -5.57 1.73
N GLN A 238 16.54 -6.59 1.72
CA GLN A 238 17.96 -6.44 1.35
C GLN A 238 18.19 -6.12 -0.14
N LYS A 239 17.25 -6.52 -1.01
CA LYS A 239 17.36 -6.34 -2.46
C LYS A 239 16.78 -5.00 -2.94
N VAL A 240 15.84 -4.43 -2.19
CA VAL A 240 15.38 -3.05 -2.40
C VAL A 240 16.36 -2.05 -1.80
N ALA A 241 16.12 -0.76 -1.99
CA ALA A 241 16.95 0.28 -1.40
C ALA A 241 16.71 0.37 0.13
N GLY A 242 17.76 0.66 0.91
CA GLY A 242 17.72 0.66 2.39
C GLY A 242 16.82 1.73 3.03
N ASN A 243 16.14 2.54 2.21
CA ASN A 243 15.14 3.51 2.61
C ASN A 243 13.70 2.99 2.54
N VAL A 244 13.49 1.73 2.11
CA VAL A 244 12.21 1.05 2.23
C VAL A 244 12.01 0.58 3.66
N VAL A 245 10.90 0.94 4.27
CA VAL A 245 10.58 0.61 5.67
C VAL A 245 9.19 -0.02 5.75
N LEU A 246 9.12 -1.15 6.46
CA LEU A 246 7.89 -1.91 6.63
C LEU A 246 7.21 -1.53 7.96
N ARG A 247 5.90 -1.28 7.91
CA ARG A 247 5.01 -1.22 9.06
C ARG A 247 3.92 -2.27 8.91
N MET A 248 3.55 -2.91 10.02
CA MET A 248 2.49 -3.90 10.07
C MET A 248 1.30 -3.39 10.89
N CYS A 249 0.10 -3.56 10.33
CA CYS A 249 -1.17 -3.32 10.98
C CYS A 249 -1.85 -4.69 11.16
N ALA A 250 -1.67 -5.33 12.31
CA ALA A 250 -2.24 -6.63 12.59
C ALA A 250 -2.85 -6.69 13.99
N GLU A 251 -3.73 -7.66 14.20
CA GLU A 251 -4.30 -7.94 15.53
C GLU A 251 -3.19 -8.41 16.48
N ASN A 252 -3.41 -8.16 17.77
CA ASN A 252 -2.47 -8.50 18.85
C ASN A 252 -1.08 -7.85 18.71
N ILE A 253 -0.92 -6.91 17.79
CA ILE A 253 0.23 -6.03 17.68
C ILE A 253 -0.23 -4.63 18.04
N GLU A 254 0.55 -3.96 18.87
CA GLU A 254 0.40 -2.52 19.08
C GLU A 254 0.72 -1.78 17.78
N LEU A 255 -0.31 -1.20 17.16
CA LEU A 255 -0.19 -0.44 15.91
C LEU A 255 0.92 0.61 16.06
N GLY A 256 1.78 0.81 15.07
CA GLY A 256 2.77 1.89 15.16
C GLY A 256 4.03 1.58 15.97
N ARG A 257 4.13 0.43 16.67
CA ARG A 257 5.42 -0.06 17.20
C ARG A 257 6.37 -0.42 16.06
N GLY A 258 7.67 -0.27 16.29
CA GLY A 258 8.75 -0.60 15.35
C GLY A 258 9.84 -1.49 15.95
N GLY A 259 10.75 -1.99 15.11
CA GLY A 259 11.98 -2.67 15.51
C GLY A 259 11.82 -4.11 16.01
N TYR A 260 10.89 -4.87 15.44
CA TYR A 260 10.62 -6.26 15.83
C TYR A 260 10.43 -7.17 14.62
N VAL A 261 10.56 -8.48 14.83
CA VAL A 261 10.19 -9.51 13.86
C VAL A 261 8.73 -9.89 14.10
N TYR A 262 7.94 -9.88 13.03
CA TYR A 262 6.56 -10.33 13.05
C TYR A 262 6.43 -11.68 12.33
N THR A 263 5.75 -12.63 12.97
CA THR A 263 5.48 -13.97 12.42
C THR A 263 3.99 -14.12 12.12
N MET A 264 3.64 -14.13 10.84
CA MET A 264 2.30 -14.40 10.34
C MET A 264 1.95 -15.88 10.56
N SER A 265 1.00 -16.16 11.46
CA SER A 265 0.53 -17.52 11.74
C SER A 265 -0.94 -17.52 12.17
N ALA A 266 -1.66 -18.64 11.98
CA ALA A 266 -3.07 -18.75 12.40
C ALA A 266 -3.30 -18.32 13.86
N ARG A 267 -2.36 -18.65 14.75
CA ARG A 267 -2.37 -18.25 16.16
C ARG A 267 -2.14 -16.75 16.40
N ALA A 268 -1.38 -16.08 15.53
CA ALA A 268 -1.20 -14.64 15.59
C ALA A 268 -2.50 -13.86 15.25
N PHE A 269 -3.44 -14.50 14.53
CA PHE A 269 -4.73 -13.94 14.08
C PHE A 269 -5.94 -14.44 14.88
N GLY A 270 -5.72 -15.12 16.01
CA GLY A 270 -6.81 -15.42 16.94
C GLY A 270 -7.16 -14.15 17.72
N ILE A 271 -8.45 -13.84 17.86
CA ILE A 271 -8.92 -12.93 18.92
C ILE A 271 -8.63 -13.63 20.24
N MET A 272 -7.43 -13.40 20.78
CA MET A 272 -7.03 -13.98 22.05
C MET A 272 -7.72 -13.26 23.20
N ARG A 273 -8.28 -12.07 23.00
CA ARG A 273 -8.92 -11.27 24.04
C ARG A 273 -10.22 -10.65 23.57
N ASP A 274 -11.25 -10.69 24.40
CA ASP A 274 -12.52 -10.01 24.14
C ASP A 274 -12.42 -8.48 24.30
N ASP A 275 -13.51 -7.76 24.02
CA ASP A 275 -13.59 -6.29 24.14
C ASP A 275 -13.31 -5.78 25.58
N SER A 276 -13.38 -6.66 26.58
CA SER A 276 -13.02 -6.37 27.97
C SER A 276 -11.55 -6.68 28.30
N GLY A 277 -10.78 -7.14 27.31
CA GLY A 277 -9.37 -7.52 27.42
C GLY A 277 -9.14 -8.90 28.05
N LYS A 278 -10.19 -9.69 28.26
CA LYS A 278 -10.10 -11.00 28.90
C LYS A 278 -9.77 -12.08 27.87
N ASP A 279 -8.88 -13.00 28.23
CA ASP A 279 -8.49 -14.10 27.35
C ASP A 279 -9.69 -14.96 26.95
N THR A 280 -9.89 -15.15 25.65
CA THR A 280 -11.02 -15.92 25.09
C THR A 280 -10.76 -17.42 25.15
N GLY A 281 -9.50 -17.84 25.30
CA GLY A 281 -9.09 -19.25 25.26
C GLY A 281 -9.29 -19.93 23.89
N GLN A 282 -9.67 -19.18 22.86
CA GLN A 282 -9.89 -19.72 21.52
C GLN A 282 -8.58 -19.78 20.75
N VAL A 283 -8.11 -20.99 20.44
CA VAL A 283 -6.94 -21.19 19.57
C VAL A 283 -7.43 -21.34 18.14
N ARG A 284 -7.02 -20.42 17.28
CA ARG A 284 -7.30 -20.48 15.85
C ARG A 284 -6.29 -21.38 15.13
N GLU A 285 -6.80 -22.36 14.40
CA GLU A 285 -6.00 -23.31 13.62
C GLU A 285 -5.84 -22.88 12.15
N ASP A 286 -6.87 -22.22 11.60
CA ASP A 286 -6.87 -21.75 10.21
C ASP A 286 -6.37 -20.30 10.09
N PHE A 287 -5.46 -20.05 9.15
CA PHE A 287 -4.98 -18.71 8.85
C PHE A 287 -6.11 -17.80 8.34
N TRP A 288 -6.96 -18.29 7.43
CA TRP A 288 -8.05 -17.51 6.84
C TRP A 288 -9.38 -17.78 7.54
N TYR A 289 -10.16 -16.72 7.80
CA TYR A 289 -11.51 -16.83 8.36
C TYR A 289 -12.47 -15.89 7.60
N PRO A 290 -13.59 -16.43 7.07
CA PRO A 290 -13.86 -17.86 6.89
C PRO A 290 -12.75 -18.57 6.08
N SER A 291 -12.65 -19.90 6.23
CA SER A 291 -11.62 -20.71 5.56
C SER A 291 -11.62 -20.47 4.05
N SER A 292 -10.44 -20.54 3.43
CA SER A 292 -10.31 -20.25 2.00
C SER A 292 -11.18 -21.20 1.17
N GLU A 293 -11.99 -20.62 0.30
CA GLU A 293 -12.63 -21.34 -0.79
C GLU A 293 -11.56 -21.98 -1.68
N ARG A 294 -11.88 -23.15 -2.25
CA ARG A 294 -10.97 -23.91 -3.10
C ARG A 294 -11.55 -24.04 -4.50
N LEU A 295 -10.76 -23.68 -5.49
CA LEU A 295 -11.04 -23.84 -6.90
C LEU A 295 -10.51 -25.19 -7.38
N PRO A 296 -11.29 -26.02 -8.12
CA PRO A 296 -10.91 -27.38 -8.50
C PRO A 296 -9.59 -27.53 -9.27
N VAL A 297 -9.09 -26.47 -9.90
CA VAL A 297 -7.85 -26.46 -10.70
C VAL A 297 -6.77 -25.52 -10.12
N PHE A 298 -7.19 -24.43 -9.48
CA PHE A 298 -6.28 -23.37 -9.02
C PHE A 298 -5.95 -23.45 -7.52
N GLY A 299 -6.56 -24.40 -6.80
CA GLY A 299 -6.31 -24.56 -5.36
C GLY A 299 -7.04 -23.52 -4.51
N PRO A 300 -6.57 -23.21 -3.30
CA PRO A 300 -7.22 -22.22 -2.44
C PRO A 300 -7.14 -20.82 -3.06
N LEU A 301 -8.23 -20.05 -2.96
CA LEU A 301 -8.26 -18.66 -3.39
C LEU A 301 -7.35 -17.76 -2.53
N TYR A 302 -7.11 -18.15 -1.29
CA TYR A 302 -6.20 -17.49 -0.37
C TYR A 302 -5.27 -18.56 0.24
N ALA A 303 -4.01 -18.63 -0.18
CA ALA A 303 -3.04 -19.49 0.52
C ALA A 303 -2.56 -18.82 1.82
N PRO A 304 -2.30 -19.59 2.88
CA PRO A 304 -1.53 -19.09 4.02
C PRO A 304 -0.10 -18.72 3.58
N PRO A 305 0.61 -17.88 4.35
CA PRO A 305 2.01 -17.58 4.07
C PRO A 305 2.84 -18.88 4.10
N THR A 306 3.78 -19.00 3.18
CA THR A 306 4.79 -20.06 3.22
C THR A 306 5.75 -19.83 4.40
N ALA A 307 6.53 -20.85 4.79
CA ALA A 307 7.52 -20.70 5.85
C ALA A 307 8.51 -19.55 5.60
N ASN A 308 8.84 -19.27 4.34
CA ASN A 308 9.76 -18.19 3.96
C ASN A 308 9.11 -16.80 3.91
N GLU A 309 7.78 -16.73 3.95
CA GLU A 309 7.02 -15.47 3.94
C GLU A 309 6.41 -15.15 5.29
N ALA A 310 6.37 -16.12 6.20
CA ALA A 310 5.74 -15.99 7.51
C ALA A 310 6.45 -14.95 8.37
N GLU A 311 7.77 -14.77 8.24
CA GLU A 311 8.54 -13.84 9.07
C GLU A 311 8.98 -12.60 8.31
N VAL A 312 8.62 -11.43 8.85
CA VAL A 312 9.00 -10.13 8.30
C VAL A 312 9.54 -9.20 9.39
N TYR A 313 10.58 -8.45 9.07
CA TYR A 313 11.14 -7.45 9.97
C TYR A 313 10.42 -6.11 9.82
N ILE A 314 9.86 -5.60 10.91
CA ILE A 314 9.16 -4.32 10.98
C ILE A 314 10.16 -3.22 11.33
N GLY A 315 10.77 -2.66 10.29
CA GLY A 315 11.85 -1.67 10.41
C GLY A 315 11.40 -0.21 10.54
N ALA A 316 10.10 0.09 10.40
CA ALA A 316 9.60 1.45 10.60
C ALA A 316 9.79 1.89 12.07
N PRO A 317 10.17 3.16 12.36
CA PRO A 317 10.35 3.62 13.73
C PRO A 317 9.03 3.59 14.51
N SER A 318 9.12 3.45 15.83
CA SER A 318 7.94 3.56 16.69
C SER A 318 7.32 4.96 16.57
N LEU A 319 6.00 5.02 16.41
CA LEU A 319 5.32 6.31 16.27
C LEU A 319 5.47 7.13 17.58
N PRO A 320 5.76 8.44 17.48
CA PRO A 320 5.90 9.34 18.63
C PRO A 320 4.76 9.27 19.66
N TRP A 321 3.52 9.10 19.17
CA TRP A 321 2.32 8.90 19.99
C TRP A 321 2.53 7.86 21.10
N TYR A 322 3.25 6.76 20.86
CA TYR A 322 3.44 5.72 21.87
C TYR A 322 4.44 6.12 22.95
N ILE A 323 5.52 6.77 22.55
CA ILE A 323 6.69 6.99 23.40
C ILE A 323 6.65 8.35 24.12
N ASP A 324 5.76 9.25 23.71
CA ASP A 324 5.69 10.61 24.22
C ASP A 324 4.30 10.94 24.79
N ALA A 325 4.21 10.88 26.12
CA ALA A 325 2.99 11.20 26.84
C ALA A 325 2.58 12.68 26.71
N ALA A 326 3.54 13.60 26.53
CA ALA A 326 3.23 15.02 26.33
C ALA A 326 2.63 15.27 24.95
N LEU A 327 3.13 14.59 23.92
CA LEU A 327 2.53 14.62 22.59
C LEU A 327 1.11 14.04 22.59
N ARG A 328 0.86 12.94 23.33
CA ARG A 328 -0.50 12.39 23.45
C ARG A 328 -1.48 13.39 24.04
N ALA A 329 -1.10 14.02 25.14
CA ALA A 329 -1.93 15.00 25.83
C ALA A 329 -2.16 16.30 25.03
N ASP A 330 -1.33 16.62 24.02
CA ASP A 330 -1.54 17.76 23.10
C ASP A 330 -2.54 17.42 21.97
N VAL A 331 -2.76 16.14 21.69
CA VAL A 331 -3.62 15.65 20.59
C VAL A 331 -5.01 15.23 21.07
N GLU A 332 -5.13 14.77 22.32
CA GLU A 332 -6.40 14.45 23.02
C GLU A 332 -7.12 15.71 23.52
#